data_AF-A0A936KW48-F1
#
_entry.id   AF-A0A936KW48-F1
#
_cell.length_a   1.000
_cell.length_b   1.000
_cell.length_c   1.000
_cell.angle_alpha   90.00
_cell.angle_beta   90.00
_cell.angle_gamma   90.00
#
_symmetry.space_group_name_H-M   'P 1'
#
loop_
_entity.id
_entity.type
_entity.pdbx_description
1 polymer ?
#
loop_
_entity_poly.entity_id
_entity_poly.type
_entity_poly.pdbx_seq_one_letter_code
_entity_poly.pdbx_strand_id
1 'polypeptide(L)'
;MKLLKEEFPYNTTEYFDKDFKTKDEAIKYFTNHINSKIGSFLANILSEKYTLSDLWKRKEGHIITEDLILSELIPQTIFTYKKKRIDIEIHKLSETLKTITDIDESIVVMKKIKLFKNHQMIIAKDITSSSSCSQADNY
;
A
#
# COMPACT_ATOMS: atom_id res chain seq x y z
N MET A 1 -37.55 13.79 4.24
CA MET A 1 -37.46 12.99 5.49
C MET A 1 -38.02 11.55 5.39
N LYS A 2 -38.40 11.04 4.21
CA LYS A 2 -38.77 9.61 4.05
C LYS A 2 -37.58 8.68 3.76
N LEU A 3 -36.51 9.21 3.17
CA LEU A 3 -35.37 8.42 2.66
C LEU A 3 -34.34 8.00 3.74
N LEU A 4 -34.34 8.60 4.93
CA LEU A 4 -33.43 8.22 6.02
C LEU A 4 -33.94 7.05 6.88
N LYS A 5 -35.20 6.62 6.69
CA LYS A 5 -35.80 5.52 7.45
C LYS A 5 -35.58 4.14 6.81
N GLU A 6 -35.14 4.09 5.56
CA GLU A 6 -34.90 2.81 4.85
C GLU A 6 -33.51 2.22 5.13
N GLU A 7 -32.49 3.04 5.42
CA GLU A 7 -31.13 2.55 5.66
C GLU A 7 -30.88 2.07 7.10
N PHE A 8 -31.71 2.50 8.06
CA PHE A 8 -31.56 2.12 9.47
C PHE A 8 -32.91 1.64 10.02
N PRO A 9 -33.23 0.33 9.93
CA PRO A 9 -34.53 -0.22 10.34
C PRO A 9 -34.73 -0.27 11.86
N TYR A 10 -33.92 0.46 12.64
CA TYR A 10 -33.95 0.44 14.10
C TYR A 10 -34.39 1.81 14.60
N ASN A 11 -35.39 1.82 15.48
CA ASN A 11 -35.85 3.02 16.14
C ASN A 11 -34.70 3.59 17.00
N THR A 12 -34.10 4.69 16.57
CA THR A 12 -32.96 5.30 17.27
C THR A 12 -33.33 5.92 18.62
N THR A 13 -34.63 6.01 18.96
CA THR A 13 -35.09 6.68 20.18
C THR A 13 -34.88 5.85 21.45
N GLU A 14 -34.84 4.51 21.38
CA GLU A 14 -34.70 3.66 22.58
C GLU A 14 -33.38 3.87 23.35
N TYR A 15 -32.34 4.33 22.65
CA TYR A 15 -30.98 4.41 23.16
C TYR A 15 -30.66 5.73 23.87
N PHE A 16 -31.39 6.80 23.57
CA PHE A 16 -31.18 8.12 24.17
C PHE A 16 -32.04 8.38 25.41
N ASP A 17 -33.03 7.53 25.67
CA ASP A 17 -33.94 7.67 26.81
C ASP A 17 -33.39 7.02 28.10
N LYS A 18 -32.29 6.26 28.01
CA LYS A 18 -31.71 5.53 29.15
C LYS A 18 -30.38 6.14 29.58
N ASP A 19 -30.39 6.80 30.74
CA ASP A 19 -29.19 7.35 31.34
C ASP A 19 -28.39 6.26 32.08
N PHE A 20 -27.26 5.86 31.50
CA PHE A 20 -26.30 4.98 32.17
C PHE A 20 -25.39 5.82 33.07
N LYS A 21 -25.31 5.46 34.36
CA LYS A 21 -24.47 6.17 35.33
C LYS A 21 -23.01 5.77 35.20
N THR A 22 -22.77 4.52 34.82
CA THR A 22 -21.43 3.96 34.65
C THR A 22 -21.28 3.23 33.32
N LYS A 23 -20.05 3.17 32.81
CA LYS A 23 -19.71 2.45 31.57
C LYS A 23 -20.05 0.95 31.68
N ASP A 24 -19.84 0.35 32.86
CA ASP A 24 -20.08 -1.07 33.07
C ASP A 24 -21.58 -1.44 33.02
N GLU A 25 -22.45 -0.53 33.47
CA GLU A 25 -23.90 -0.67 33.34
C GLU A 25 -24.33 -0.68 31.87
N ALA A 26 -23.78 0.23 31.06
CA ALA A 26 -24.04 0.27 29.62
C ALA A 26 -23.58 -1.03 28.94
N ILE A 27 -22.37 -1.49 29.25
CA ILE A 27 -21.83 -2.74 28.67
C ILE A 27 -22.71 -3.94 29.00
N LYS A 28 -23.14 -4.08 30.26
CA LYS A 28 -24.03 -5.18 30.68
C LYS A 28 -25.38 -5.13 29.96
N TYR A 29 -25.93 -3.93 29.77
CA TYR A 29 -27.19 -3.74 29.07
C TYR A 29 -27.08 -4.12 27.59
N PHE A 30 -26.06 -3.61 26.89
CA PHE A 30 -25.88 -3.83 25.46
C PHE A 30 -25.41 -5.24 25.11
N THR A 31 -24.63 -5.89 25.99
CA THR A 31 -24.23 -7.30 25.80
C THR A 31 -25.43 -8.24 25.85
N ASN A 32 -26.38 -7.97 26.74
CA ASN A 32 -27.59 -8.78 26.93
C ASN A 32 -28.80 -8.27 26.13
N HIS A 33 -28.57 -7.44 25.12
CA HIS A 33 -29.63 -6.83 24.35
C HIS A 33 -30.45 -7.88 23.58
N ILE A 34 -31.77 -7.71 23.51
CA ILE A 34 -32.71 -8.65 22.84
C ILE A 34 -32.30 -8.88 21.37
N ASN A 35 -31.79 -7.83 20.72
CA ASN A 35 -31.20 -7.93 19.39
C ASN A 35 -29.76 -8.42 19.44
N SER A 36 -29.54 -9.67 19.05
CA SER A 36 -28.22 -10.31 19.00
C SER A 36 -27.17 -9.54 18.17
N LYS A 37 -27.59 -8.77 17.15
CA LYS A 37 -26.67 -7.95 16.35
C LYS A 37 -25.99 -6.84 17.16
N ILE A 38 -26.66 -6.33 18.19
CA ILE A 38 -26.14 -5.25 19.04
C ILE A 38 -25.12 -5.81 20.01
N GLY A 39 -25.41 -6.97 20.62
CA GLY A 39 -24.47 -7.66 21.49
C GLY A 39 -23.21 -8.08 20.74
N SER A 40 -23.32 -8.61 19.52
CA SER A 40 -22.15 -8.99 18.71
C SER A 40 -21.33 -7.78 18.24
N PHE A 41 -22.00 -6.70 17.85
CA PHE A 41 -21.33 -5.45 17.49
C PHE A 41 -20.58 -4.84 18.68
N LEU A 42 -21.20 -4.82 19.86
CA LEU A 42 -20.54 -4.35 21.08
C LEU A 42 -19.36 -5.25 21.46
N ALA A 43 -19.51 -6.57 21.38
CA ALA A 43 -18.42 -7.52 21.64
C ALA A 43 -17.23 -7.28 20.71
N ASN A 44 -17.47 -6.94 19.44
CA ASN A 44 -16.43 -6.61 18.46
C ASN A 44 -15.76 -5.25 18.74
N ILE A 45 -16.45 -4.29 19.34
CA ILE A 45 -15.88 -2.99 19.74
C ILE A 45 -15.07 -3.12 21.03
N LEU A 46 -15.57 -3.91 21.97
CA LEU A 46 -14.96 -4.12 23.28
C LEU A 46 -13.81 -5.11 23.26
N SER A 47 -13.78 -6.01 22.27
CA SER A 47 -12.65 -6.92 22.10
C SER A 47 -11.38 -6.13 21.81
N GLU A 48 -10.29 -6.52 22.47
CA GLU A 48 -8.98 -6.01 22.13
C GLU A 48 -8.67 -6.36 20.67
N LYS A 49 -8.05 -5.41 19.93
CA LYS A 49 -7.55 -5.69 18.58
C LYS A 49 -6.71 -6.97 18.64
N TYR A 50 -6.93 -7.90 17.70
CA TYR A 50 -6.19 -9.16 17.65
C TYR A 50 -4.68 -8.94 17.83
N THR A 51 -4.17 -9.14 19.05
CA THR A 51 -2.74 -9.06 19.35
C THR A 51 -2.13 -10.44 19.22
N LEU A 52 -1.00 -10.54 18.53
CA LEU A 52 -0.24 -11.77 18.43
C LEU A 52 0.12 -12.30 19.83
N SER A 53 0.01 -13.61 20.03
CA SER A 53 0.37 -14.23 21.30
C SER A 53 1.87 -14.07 21.58
N ASP A 54 2.25 -14.08 22.85
CA ASP A 54 3.66 -13.90 23.25
C ASP A 54 4.56 -15.04 22.75
N LEU A 55 3.99 -16.18 22.39
CA LEU A 55 4.71 -17.28 21.73
C LEU A 55 5.11 -16.93 20.29
N TRP A 56 4.28 -16.17 19.58
CA TRP A 56 4.59 -15.62 18.25
C TRP A 56 5.58 -14.46 18.32
N LYS A 57 5.56 -13.66 19.41
CA LYS A 57 6.56 -12.59 19.62
C LYS A 57 7.95 -13.12 19.97
N ARG A 58 8.04 -14.25 20.68
CA ARG A 58 9.32 -14.89 21.09
C ARG A 58 9.98 -15.70 19.99
N LYS A 59 9.21 -16.24 19.06
CA LYS A 59 9.78 -16.82 17.84
C LYS A 59 10.31 -15.65 17.04
N GLU A 60 11.60 -15.64 16.74
CA GLU A 60 12.36 -14.67 15.94
C GLU A 60 11.86 -14.55 14.48
N GLY A 61 10.58 -14.79 14.21
CA GLY A 61 9.95 -14.46 12.95
C GLY A 61 9.91 -12.95 12.88
N HIS A 62 10.90 -12.36 12.23
CA HIS A 62 10.89 -10.97 11.82
C HIS A 62 9.55 -10.71 11.12
N ILE A 63 8.64 -10.02 11.81
CA ILE A 63 7.34 -9.70 11.24
C ILE A 63 7.63 -8.59 10.25
N ILE A 64 7.83 -8.96 8.99
CA ILE A 64 7.97 -8.00 7.92
C ILE A 64 6.60 -7.31 7.82
N THR A 65 6.48 -6.14 8.44
CA THR A 65 5.26 -5.34 8.37
C THR A 65 5.10 -4.84 6.94
N GLU A 66 3.85 -4.62 6.54
CA GLU A 66 3.55 -4.08 5.21
C GLU A 66 4.35 -2.80 4.94
N ASP A 67 4.47 -1.92 5.93
CA ASP A 67 5.22 -0.66 5.84
C ASP A 67 6.69 -0.86 5.44
N LEU A 68 7.35 -1.91 5.98
CA LEU A 68 8.75 -2.22 5.66
C LEU A 68 8.87 -2.69 4.20
N ILE A 69 8.02 -3.63 3.78
CA ILE A 69 8.00 -4.14 2.39
C ILE A 69 7.72 -2.99 1.42
N LEU A 70 6.73 -2.16 1.77
CA LEU A 70 6.25 -1.10 0.90
C LEU A 70 7.31 -0.01 0.72
N SER A 71 8.09 0.29 1.75
CA SER A 71 9.18 1.27 1.70
C SER A 71 10.28 0.87 0.71
N GLU A 72 10.55 -0.42 0.53
CA GLU A 72 11.53 -0.94 -0.42
C GLU A 72 10.91 -1.14 -1.82
N LEU A 73 9.71 -1.73 -1.87
CA LEU A 73 9.07 -2.16 -3.11
C LEU A 73 8.59 -0.98 -3.97
N ILE A 74 8.09 0.10 -3.36
CA ILE A 74 7.60 1.28 -4.10
C ILE A 74 8.73 1.91 -4.94
N PRO A 75 9.89 2.31 -4.37
CA PRO A 75 10.99 2.85 -5.14
C PRO A 75 11.46 1.90 -6.25
N GLN A 76 11.62 0.61 -5.93
CA GLN A 76 12.05 -0.40 -6.88
C GLN A 76 11.09 -0.51 -8.08
N THR A 77 9.79 -0.49 -7.82
CA THR A 77 8.75 -0.54 -8.86
C THR A 77 8.81 0.71 -9.74
N ILE A 78 8.95 1.89 -9.15
CA ILE A 78 9.05 3.16 -9.88
C ILE A 78 10.30 3.17 -10.79
N PHE A 79 11.46 2.75 -10.26
CA PHE A 79 12.70 2.71 -11.05
C PHE A 79 12.61 1.69 -12.18
N THR A 80 12.04 0.52 -11.92
CA THR A 80 11.82 -0.52 -12.94
C THR A 80 10.90 -0.02 -14.05
N TYR A 81 9.82 0.69 -13.69
CA TYR A 81 8.93 1.31 -14.66
C TYR A 81 9.64 2.37 -15.50
N LYS A 82 10.40 3.27 -14.86
CA LYS A 82 11.19 4.30 -15.56
C LYS A 82 12.19 3.70 -16.54
N LYS A 83 12.91 2.64 -16.14
CA LYS A 83 13.82 1.89 -17.00
C LYS A 83 13.09 1.32 -18.22
N LYS A 84 11.96 0.63 -17.99
CA LYS A 84 11.14 0.08 -19.08
C LYS A 84 10.68 1.14 -20.08
N ARG A 85 10.32 2.34 -19.62
CA ARG A 85 9.96 3.46 -20.49
C ARG A 85 11.15 3.92 -21.36
N ILE A 86 12.34 4.03 -20.79
CA ILE A 86 13.55 4.39 -21.54
C ILE A 86 13.89 3.31 -22.57
N ASP A 87 13.78 2.03 -22.21
CA ASP A 87 14.05 0.91 -23.14
C ASP A 87 13.13 0.96 -24.35
N ILE A 88 11.85 1.26 -24.15
CA ILE A 88 10.87 1.44 -25.23
C ILE A 88 11.27 2.60 -26.14
N GLU A 89 11.68 3.75 -25.58
CA GLU A 89 12.09 4.90 -26.38
C GLU A 89 13.40 4.66 -27.14
N ILE A 90 14.38 3.98 -26.53
CA ILE A 90 15.61 3.55 -27.21
C ILE A 90 15.26 2.62 -28.38
N HIS A 91 14.35 1.66 -28.17
CA HIS A 91 13.93 0.76 -29.22
C HIS A 91 13.28 1.52 -30.38
N LYS A 92 12.34 2.45 -30.10
CA LYS A 92 11.73 3.29 -31.14
C LYS A 92 12.77 4.09 -31.91
N LEU A 93 13.70 4.74 -31.23
CA LEU A 93 14.76 5.52 -31.86
C LEU A 93 15.69 4.62 -32.71
N SER A 94 15.99 3.41 -32.23
CA SER A 94 16.76 2.42 -32.98
C SER A 94 16.04 1.98 -34.25
N GLU A 95 14.71 1.77 -34.20
CA GLU A 95 13.94 1.48 -35.41
C GLU A 95 13.93 2.67 -36.38
N THR A 96 13.75 3.90 -35.90
CA THR A 96 13.83 5.08 -36.77
C THR A 96 15.21 5.24 -37.39
N LEU A 97 16.28 4.89 -36.67
CA LEU A 97 17.65 4.96 -37.18
C LEU A 97 17.88 4.02 -38.37
N LYS A 98 17.18 2.89 -38.43
CA LYS A 98 17.28 1.94 -39.55
C LYS A 98 16.63 2.48 -40.83
N THR A 99 15.65 3.38 -40.73
CA THR A 99 14.89 3.89 -41.87
C THR A 99 15.42 5.22 -42.39
N ILE A 100 16.20 5.95 -41.59
CA ILE A 100 16.78 7.23 -41.97
C ILE A 100 17.95 7.00 -42.95
N THR A 101 17.89 7.68 -44.09
CA THR A 101 18.95 7.68 -45.11
C THR A 101 19.90 8.87 -44.99
N ASP A 102 19.43 9.97 -44.40
CA ASP A 102 20.22 11.18 -44.20
C ASP A 102 21.21 11.03 -43.01
N ILE A 103 22.45 11.45 -43.25
CA ILE A 103 23.54 11.28 -42.29
C ILE A 103 23.39 12.25 -41.12
N ASP A 104 22.96 13.49 -41.37
CA ASP A 104 22.84 14.51 -40.34
C ASP A 104 21.68 14.19 -39.38
N GLU A 105 20.53 13.76 -39.91
CA GLU A 105 19.41 13.25 -39.11
C GLU A 105 19.80 12.01 -38.29
N SER A 106 20.56 11.09 -38.88
CA SER A 106 21.08 9.88 -38.21
C SER A 106 21.98 10.25 -37.01
N ILE A 107 22.85 11.25 -37.17
CA ILE A 107 23.71 11.77 -36.08
C ILE A 107 22.87 12.33 -34.94
N VAL A 108 21.79 13.06 -35.23
CA VAL A 108 20.89 13.61 -34.20
C VAL A 108 20.20 12.49 -33.42
N VAL A 109 19.71 11.46 -34.10
CA VAL A 109 19.08 10.30 -33.45
C VAL A 109 20.08 9.52 -32.60
N MET A 110 21.30 9.31 -33.09
CA MET A 110 22.37 8.67 -32.32
C MET A 110 22.73 9.43 -31.04
N LYS A 111 22.78 10.77 -31.09
CA LYS A 111 22.99 11.61 -29.89
C LYS A 111 21.87 11.41 -28.86
N LYS A 112 20.61 11.33 -29.31
CA LYS A 112 19.46 11.05 -28.42
C LYS A 112 19.56 9.66 -27.79
N ILE A 113 19.88 8.63 -28.57
CA ILE A 113 20.08 7.26 -28.04
C ILE A 113 21.20 7.24 -26.99
N LYS A 114 22.32 7.93 -27.24
CA LYS A 114 23.42 8.04 -26.27
C LYS A 114 22.96 8.69 -24.96
N LEU A 115 22.19 9.77 -25.04
CA LEU A 115 21.61 10.43 -23.87
C LEU A 115 20.72 9.48 -23.07
N PHE A 116 19.81 8.76 -23.74
CA PHE A 116 18.92 7.80 -23.08
C PHE A 116 19.69 6.64 -22.43
N LYS A 117 20.76 6.12 -23.06
CA LYS A 117 21.63 5.11 -22.45
C LYS A 117 22.33 5.61 -21.19
N ASN A 118 22.76 6.87 -21.17
CA ASN A 118 23.35 7.46 -19.95
C ASN A 118 22.31 7.51 -18.82
N HIS A 119 21.07 7.91 -19.12
CA HIS A 119 19.98 7.93 -18.13
C HIS A 119 19.64 6.52 -17.63
N GLN A 120 19.66 5.53 -18.52
CA GLN A 120 19.46 4.12 -18.18
C GLN A 120 20.54 3.63 -17.19
N MET A 121 21.78 4.06 -17.36
CA MET A 121 22.89 3.72 -16.46
C MET A 121 22.73 4.33 -15.06
N ILE A 122 22.25 5.57 -14.98
CA ILE A 122 21.94 6.24 -13.70
C ILE A 122 20.83 5.47 -12.97
N ILE A 123 19.73 5.14 -13.66
CA ILE A 123 18.62 4.39 -13.05
C ILE A 123 19.06 2.99 -12.62
N ALA A 124 19.92 2.32 -13.39
CA ALA A 124 20.47 1.02 -13.02
C ALA A 124 21.30 1.10 -11.72
N LYS A 125 22.08 2.18 -11.56
CA LYS A 125 22.82 2.45 -10.32
C LYS A 125 21.88 2.64 -9.13
N ASP A 126 20.82 3.42 -9.31
CA ASP A 126 19.84 3.70 -8.25
C ASP A 126 19.14 2.42 -7.75
N ILE A 127 18.79 1.51 -8.68
CA ILE A 127 18.22 0.19 -8.36
C ILE A 127 19.21 -0.64 -7.52
N THR A 128 20.49 -0.68 -7.92
CA THR A 128 21.50 -1.45 -7.17
C THR A 128 21.77 -0.87 -5.78
N SER A 129 21.76 0.45 -5.62
CA SER A 129 21.94 1.10 -4.32
C SER A 129 20.74 0.91 -3.38
N SER A 130 19.51 0.82 -3.91
CA SER A 130 18.34 0.49 -3.09
C SER A 130 18.36 -0.95 -2.58
N SER A 131 18.88 -1.90 -3.38
CA SER A 131 18.92 -3.32 -2.98
C SER A 131 20.04 -3.66 -1.98
N SER A 132 21.10 -2.85 -1.87
CA SER A 132 22.19 -3.07 -0.90
C SER A 132 21.85 -2.64 0.52
N CYS A 133 20.79 -1.87 0.74
CA CYS A 133 20.41 -1.41 2.09
C CYS A 133 19.75 -2.51 2.92
N SER A 134 19.09 -3.48 2.29
CA SER A 134 18.36 -4.57 2.97
C SER A 134 19.25 -5.74 3.40
N GLN A 135 20.53 -5.76 3.02
CA GLN A 135 21.47 -6.83 3.39
C GLN A 135 22.33 -6.49 4.62
N ALA A 136 22.31 -5.24 5.11
CA ALA A 136 23.18 -4.80 6.21
C ALA A 136 22.64 -5.15 7.61
N ASP A 137 21.37 -5.52 7.74
CA ASP A 137 20.70 -5.73 9.04
C ASP A 137 20.58 -7.22 9.43
N ASN A 138 21.29 -8.12 8.74
CA ASN A 138 21.35 -9.54 9.05
C ASN A 138 22.69 -9.94 9.69
N TYR A 139 23.04 -9.34 10.83
CA TYR A 139 24.07 -9.86 11.76
C TYR A 139 23.77 -9.48 13.21
#